data_AF-A0A1I5QAK4-F1
#
_entry.id   AF-A0A1I5QAK4-F1
#
_cell.length_a   1.000
_cell.length_b   1.000
_cell.length_c   1.000
_cell.angle_alpha   90.00
_cell.angle_beta   90.00
_cell.angle_gamma   90.00
#
_symmetry.space_group_name_H-M   'P 1'
#
loop_
_entity.id
_entity.type
_entity.pdbx_description
1 polymer ?
#
loop_
_entity_poly.entity_id
_entity_poly.type
_entity_poly.pdbx_seq_one_letter_code
_entity_poly.pdbx_strand_id
1 'polypeptide(L)'
;MKLKSLGWLLVLLLAWVVFFGIATLAWIAGMAWSLGLLGIVWGAFLLAEVKRWVPMRDVAWVAGVAYGVGVIRWFDLPVEGLSFMQRWLMMGADLLCLAFFALVAPALLAWVAQKLRPPAEPDLAVEPPPSPEMLRRWGPRD
;
A
#
# COMPACT_ATOMS: atom_id res chain seq x y z
N MET A 1 8.13 -57.93 4.55
CA MET A 1 7.53 -56.72 5.16
C MET A 1 6.02 -56.76 4.92
N LYS A 2 5.18 -56.58 5.95
CA LYS A 2 3.73 -56.87 5.87
C LYS A 2 3.02 -55.82 4.99
N LEU A 3 2.19 -56.23 4.03
CA LEU A 3 1.35 -55.38 3.15
C LEU A 3 0.65 -54.23 3.88
N LYS A 4 0.29 -54.43 5.15
CA LYS A 4 -0.30 -53.42 6.04
C LYS A 4 0.62 -52.19 6.25
N SER A 5 1.94 -52.40 6.36
CA SER A 5 2.94 -51.34 6.47
C SER A 5 3.10 -50.56 5.16
N LEU A 6 2.96 -51.24 4.01
CA LEU A 6 3.03 -50.61 2.69
C LEU A 6 1.78 -49.74 2.45
N GLY A 7 0.60 -50.22 2.85
CA GLY A 7 -0.64 -49.44 2.78
C GLY A 7 -0.58 -48.17 3.63
N TRP A 8 -0.07 -48.25 4.86
CA TRP A 8 0.12 -47.07 5.70
C TRP A 8 1.14 -46.08 5.13
N LEU A 9 2.25 -46.55 4.56
CA LEU A 9 3.20 -45.69 3.84
C LEU A 9 2.54 -44.94 2.68
N LEU A 10 1.70 -45.62 1.92
CA LEU A 10 0.98 -45.02 0.79
C LEU A 10 -0.03 -43.96 1.25
N VAL A 11 -0.74 -44.23 2.35
CA VAL A 11 -1.65 -43.25 2.97
C VAL A 11 -0.89 -42.04 3.49
N LEU A 12 0.25 -42.23 4.16
CA LEU A 12 1.08 -41.14 4.66
C LEU A 12 1.66 -40.31 3.52
N LEU A 13 2.10 -40.95 2.44
CA LEU A 13 2.58 -40.26 1.24
C LEU A 13 1.47 -39.42 0.60
N LEU A 14 0.26 -39.98 0.46
CA LEU A 14 -0.88 -39.25 -0.07
C LEU A 14 -1.28 -38.08 0.83
N ALA A 15 -1.32 -38.29 2.15
CA ALA A 15 -1.60 -37.24 3.12
C ALA A 15 -0.55 -36.11 3.06
N TRP A 16 0.73 -36.46 2.90
CA TRP A 16 1.80 -35.48 2.71
C TRP A 16 1.60 -34.66 1.42
N VAL A 17 1.27 -35.30 0.30
CA VAL A 17 0.98 -34.60 -0.97
C VAL A 17 -0.21 -33.64 -0.82
N VAL A 18 -1.30 -34.10 -0.21
CA VAL A 18 -2.49 -33.28 0.03
C VAL A 18 -2.17 -32.10 0.93
N PHE A 19 -1.47 -32.33 2.04
CA PHE A 19 -1.05 -31.27 2.95
C PHE A 19 -0.15 -30.25 2.25
N PHE A 20 0.84 -30.72 1.48
CA PHE A 20 1.71 -29.86 0.71
C PHE A 20 0.93 -29.01 -0.31
N GLY A 21 -0.04 -29.61 -1.00
CA GLY A 21 -0.91 -28.90 -1.93
C GLY A 21 -1.73 -27.80 -1.24
N ILE A 22 -2.38 -28.12 -0.12
CA ILE A 22 -3.17 -27.14 0.66
C ILE A 22 -2.27 -26.02 1.20
N ALA A 23 -1.11 -26.36 1.77
CA ALA A 23 -0.16 -25.37 2.28
C ALA A 23 0.35 -24.43 1.18
N THR A 24 0.63 -24.98 -0.01
CA THR A 24 1.05 -24.19 -1.18
C THR A 24 -0.07 -23.26 -1.65
N LEU A 25 -1.31 -23.74 -1.73
CA LEU A 25 -2.46 -22.92 -2.10
C LEU A 25 -2.72 -21.80 -1.08
N ALA A 26 -2.65 -22.12 0.22
CA ALA A 26 -2.79 -21.13 1.29
C ALA A 26 -1.69 -20.06 1.22
N TRP A 27 -0.45 -20.47 0.93
CA TRP A 27 0.66 -19.55 0.72
C TRP A 27 0.42 -18.60 -0.46
N ILE A 28 0.05 -19.15 -1.64
CA ILE A 28 -0.23 -18.35 -2.84
C ILE A 28 -1.39 -17.38 -2.58
N ALA A 29 -2.48 -17.87 -1.99
CA ALA A 29 -3.64 -17.05 -1.67
C ALA A 29 -3.30 -15.93 -0.67
N GLY A 30 -2.52 -16.24 0.37
CA GLY A 30 -2.04 -15.26 1.33
C GLY A 30 -1.16 -14.18 0.68
N MET A 31 -0.22 -14.59 -0.18
CA MET A 31 0.63 -13.65 -0.93
C MET A 31 -0.18 -12.78 -1.90
N ALA A 32 -1.12 -13.39 -2.63
CA ALA A 32 -2.01 -12.68 -3.54
C ALA A 32 -2.88 -11.66 -2.78
N TRP A 33 -3.38 -12.02 -1.60
CA TRP A 33 -4.15 -11.13 -0.74
C TRP A 33 -3.33 -9.93 -0.25
N SER A 34 -2.12 -10.18 0.25
CA SER A 34 -1.19 -9.14 0.70
C SER A 34 -0.83 -8.18 -0.44
N LEU A 35 -0.45 -8.70 -1.61
CA LEU A 35 -0.14 -7.88 -2.79
C LEU A 35 -1.37 -7.12 -3.30
N GLY A 36 -2.56 -7.73 -3.25
CA GLY A 36 -3.81 -7.09 -3.62
C GLY A 36 -4.13 -5.90 -2.71
N LEU A 37 -4.03 -6.08 -1.39
CA LEU A 37 -4.19 -5.00 -0.41
C LEU A 37 -3.18 -3.87 -0.64
N LEU A 38 -1.91 -4.22 -0.87
CA LEU A 38 -0.88 -3.24 -1.18
C LEU A 38 -1.21 -2.45 -2.45
N GLY A 39 -1.63 -3.14 -3.50
CA GLY A 39 -2.07 -2.53 -4.75
C GLY A 39 -3.25 -1.59 -4.57
N ILE A 40 -4.22 -1.94 -3.71
CA ILE A 40 -5.36 -1.07 -3.37
C ILE A 40 -4.87 0.18 -2.64
N VAL A 41 -4.05 0.03 -1.61
CA VAL A 41 -3.56 1.15 -0.79
C VAL A 41 -2.72 2.12 -1.62
N TRP A 42 -1.75 1.60 -2.38
CA TRP A 42 -0.90 2.43 -3.23
C TRP A 42 -1.64 2.99 -4.44
N GLY A 43 -2.56 2.22 -5.03
CA GLY A 43 -3.43 2.69 -6.10
C GLY A 43 -4.35 3.83 -5.64
N ALA A 44 -4.93 3.71 -4.45
CA ALA A 44 -5.74 4.77 -3.84
C ALA A 44 -4.91 6.02 -3.54
N PHE A 45 -3.69 5.86 -3.00
CA PHE A 45 -2.76 6.97 -2.79
C PHE A 45 -2.43 7.66 -4.12
N LEU A 46 -2.06 6.91 -5.15
CA LEU A 46 -1.73 7.43 -6.47
C LEU A 46 -2.91 8.17 -7.09
N LEU A 47 -4.11 7.59 -7.04
CA LEU A 47 -5.34 8.21 -7.55
C LEU A 47 -5.66 9.51 -6.80
N ALA A 48 -5.54 9.49 -5.47
CA ALA A 48 -5.76 10.66 -4.64
C ALA A 48 -4.76 11.77 -4.95
N GLU A 49 -3.49 11.44 -5.18
CA GLU A 49 -2.46 12.40 -5.62
C GLU A 49 -2.76 12.95 -7.02
N VAL A 50 -3.16 12.13 -7.99
CA VAL A 50 -3.55 12.60 -9.33
C VAL A 50 -4.74 13.56 -9.26
N LYS A 51 -5.75 13.27 -8.42
CA LYS A 51 -6.95 14.08 -8.24
C LYS A 51 -6.83 15.22 -7.22
N ARG A 52 -5.68 15.36 -6.55
CA ARG A 52 -5.44 16.32 -5.45
C ARG A 52 -6.41 16.17 -4.27
N TRP A 53 -6.86 14.95 -3.99
CA TRP A 53 -7.72 14.64 -2.85
C TRP A 53 -6.89 14.43 -1.59
N VAL A 54 -6.56 15.55 -0.92
CA VAL A 54 -5.69 15.57 0.26
C VAL A 54 -6.15 14.61 1.37
N PRO A 55 -7.44 14.58 1.79
CA PRO A 55 -7.85 13.70 2.89
C PRO A 55 -7.69 12.20 2.54
N MET A 56 -8.03 11.82 1.31
CA MET A 56 -7.93 10.43 0.86
C MET A 56 -6.46 9.99 0.73
N ARG A 57 -5.60 10.89 0.27
CA ARG A 57 -4.16 10.65 0.22
C ARG A 57 -3.60 10.37 1.61
N ASP A 58 -3.94 11.20 2.59
CA ASP A 58 -3.39 11.07 3.93
C ASP A 58 -3.86 9.77 4.60
N VAL A 59 -5.13 9.37 4.38
CA VAL A 59 -5.65 8.05 4.82
C VAL A 59 -4.91 6.90 4.13
N ALA A 60 -4.72 6.97 2.80
CA ALA A 60 -4.00 5.94 2.06
C ALA A 60 -2.51 5.87 2.47
N TRP A 61 -1.91 7.00 2.84
CA TRP A 61 -0.57 7.05 3.40
C TRP A 61 -0.50 6.35 4.75
N VAL A 62 -1.39 6.67 5.69
CA VAL A 62 -1.46 5.99 6.99
C VAL A 62 -1.69 4.49 6.82
N ALA A 63 -2.58 4.09 5.90
CA ALA A 63 -2.80 2.68 5.57
C ALA A 63 -1.54 2.00 5.02
N GLY A 64 -0.75 2.70 4.20
CA GLY A 64 0.54 2.22 3.70
C GLY A 64 1.57 2.03 4.81
N VAL A 65 1.66 2.97 5.75
CA VAL A 65 2.52 2.85 6.94
C VAL A 65 2.09 1.68 7.81
N ALA A 66 0.78 1.55 8.09
CA ALA A 66 0.22 0.45 8.86
C ALA A 66 0.47 -0.91 8.19
N TYR A 67 0.39 -0.98 6.86
CA TYR A 67 0.78 -2.16 6.09
C TYR A 67 2.26 -2.50 6.29
N GLY A 68 3.15 -1.50 6.24
CA GLY A 68 4.58 -1.67 6.52
C GLY A 68 4.87 -2.21 7.92
N VAL A 69 4.16 -1.71 8.94
CA VAL A 69 4.22 -2.27 10.31
C VAL A 69 3.75 -3.73 10.31
N GLY A 70 2.68 -4.06 9.59
CA GLY A 70 2.22 -5.44 9.42
C GLY A 70 3.27 -6.34 8.78
N VAL A 71 4.00 -5.86 7.78
CA VAL A 71 5.12 -6.59 7.14
C VAL A 71 6.22 -6.88 8.15
N ILE A 72 6.62 -5.92 8.97
CA ILE A 72 7.63 -6.12 10.02
C ILE A 72 7.19 -7.23 10.98
N ARG A 73 5.94 -7.17 11.46
CA ARG A 73 5.41 -8.21 12.37
C ARG A 73 5.30 -9.59 11.72
N TRP A 74 5.15 -9.66 10.40
CA TRP A 74 5.16 -10.92 9.67
C TRP A 74 6.55 -11.58 9.68
N PHE A 75 7.61 -10.77 9.73
CA PHE A 75 9.00 -11.22 9.77
C PHE A 75 9.61 -11.27 11.18
N ASP A 76 8.85 -10.90 12.22
CA ASP A 76 9.30 -10.99 13.61
C ASP A 76 9.73 -12.44 13.94
N LEU A 77 11.04 -12.64 14.05
CA LEU A 77 11.64 -13.88 14.53
C LEU A 77 11.75 -13.85 16.05
N PRO A 78 11.69 -15.00 16.75
CA PRO A 78 11.89 -15.06 18.20
C PRO A 78 13.27 -14.49 18.57
N VAL A 79 13.26 -13.29 19.15
CA VAL A 79 14.45 -12.47 19.47
C VAL A 79 15.35 -13.09 20.53
N GLU A 80 14.82 -14.04 21.29
CA GLU A 80 15.50 -14.75 22.38
C GLU A 80 16.71 -15.55 21.88
N GLY A 81 16.68 -16.04 20.63
CA GLY A 81 17.77 -16.79 20.00
C GLY A 81 18.80 -15.97 19.23
N LEU A 82 18.60 -14.65 19.09
CA LEU A 82 19.45 -13.78 18.27
C LEU A 82 20.64 -13.22 19.05
N SER A 83 21.82 -13.23 18.42
CA SER A 83 22.99 -12.51 18.92
C SER A 83 22.76 -10.99 18.92
N PHE A 84 23.55 -10.25 19.70
CA PHE A 84 23.47 -8.79 19.78
C PHE A 84 23.55 -8.12 18.40
N MET A 85 24.47 -8.57 17.54
CA MET A 85 24.63 -8.02 16.19
C MET A 85 23.42 -8.30 15.30
N GLN A 86 22.82 -9.49 15.40
CA GLN A 86 21.61 -9.84 14.65
C GLN A 86 20.40 -9.01 15.08
N ARG A 87 20.28 -8.69 16.37
CA ARG A 87 19.20 -7.81 16.87
C ARG A 87 19.31 -6.40 16.29
N TRP A 88 20.53 -5.85 16.23
CA TRP A 88 20.77 -4.56 15.58
C TRP A 88 20.46 -4.57 14.08
N LEU A 89 20.85 -5.63 13.38
CA LEU A 89 20.53 -5.80 11.96
C LEU A 89 19.02 -5.89 11.72
N MET A 90 18.28 -6.60 12.57
CA MET A 90 16.82 -6.66 12.50
C MET A 90 16.18 -5.30 12.72
N MET A 91 16.56 -4.58 13.79
CA MET A 91 16.09 -3.21 14.02
C MET A 91 16.39 -2.28 12.83
N GLY A 92 17.56 -2.42 12.21
CA GLY A 92 17.91 -1.68 11.00
C GLY A 92 17.02 -2.04 9.82
N ALA A 93 16.73 -3.33 9.61
CA ALA A 93 15.82 -3.80 8.58
C ALA A 93 14.39 -3.29 8.79
N ASP A 94 13.90 -3.29 10.04
CA ASP A 94 12.58 -2.77 10.40
C ASP A 94 12.49 -1.27 10.13
N LEU A 95 13.51 -0.51 10.52
CA LEU A 95 13.58 0.93 10.25
C LEU A 95 13.61 1.22 8.75
N LEU A 96 14.39 0.45 7.97
CA LEU A 96 14.43 0.57 6.52
C LEU A 96 13.08 0.22 5.89
N CYS A 97 12.39 -0.80 6.41
CA CYS A 97 11.04 -1.17 5.98
C CYS A 97 10.06 -0.02 6.22
N LEU A 98 10.04 0.55 7.43
CA LEU A 98 9.19 1.71 7.74
C LEU A 98 9.53 2.93 6.87
N ALA A 99 10.82 3.24 6.71
CA ALA A 99 11.25 4.34 5.87
C ALA A 99 10.79 4.16 4.41
N PHE A 100 10.84 2.92 3.91
CA PHE A 100 10.35 2.61 2.57
C PHE A 100 8.84 2.88 2.44
N PHE A 101 8.02 2.34 3.34
CA PHE A 101 6.55 2.50 3.27
C PHE A 101 6.06 3.91 3.62
N ALA A 102 6.72 4.60 4.54
CA ALA A 102 6.32 5.93 4.99
C ALA A 102 6.83 7.06 4.10
N LEU A 103 8.00 6.89 3.47
CA LEU A 103 8.68 7.99 2.76
C LEU A 103 8.95 7.64 1.30
N VAL A 104 9.69 6.56 1.04
CA VAL A 104 10.22 6.26 -0.30
C VAL A 104 9.10 5.93 -1.28
N ALA A 105 8.25 4.97 -0.96
CA ALA A 105 7.15 4.56 -1.84
C ALA A 105 6.14 5.71 -2.06
N PRO A 106 5.66 6.44 -1.04
CA PRO A 106 4.80 7.61 -1.24
C PRO A 106 5.44 8.69 -2.11
N ALA A 107 6.73 8.99 -1.93
CA ALA A 107 7.44 9.97 -2.75
C ALA A 107 7.53 9.53 -4.22
N LEU A 108 7.85 8.25 -4.47
CA LEU A 108 7.88 7.69 -5.82
C LEU A 108 6.50 7.71 -6.48
N LEU A 109 5.45 7.33 -5.73
CA LEU A 109 4.08 7.38 -6.22
C LEU A 109 3.62 8.82 -6.51
N ALA A 110 3.95 9.77 -5.64
CA ALA A 110 3.66 11.18 -5.87
C ALA A 110 4.39 11.72 -7.12
N TRP A 111 5.65 11.31 -7.33
CA TRP A 111 6.39 11.64 -8.55
C TRP A 111 5.76 11.04 -9.81
N VAL A 112 5.31 9.78 -9.75
CA VAL A 112 4.55 9.16 -10.85
C VAL A 112 3.23 9.90 -11.08
N ALA A 113 2.50 10.25 -10.02
CA ALA A 113 1.26 11.03 -10.13
C ALA A 113 1.49 12.36 -10.84
N GLN A 114 2.60 13.07 -10.53
CA GLN A 114 2.94 14.32 -11.21
C GLN A 114 3.14 14.14 -12.72
N LYS A 115 3.74 13.03 -13.16
CA LYS A 115 3.91 12.71 -14.59
C LYS A 115 2.61 12.34 -15.28
N LEU A 116 1.69 11.69 -14.56
CA LEU A 116 0.40 11.27 -15.07
C LEU A 116 -0.65 12.38 -15.06
N ARG A 117 -0.37 13.51 -14.40
CA ARG A 117 -1.31 14.63 -14.33
C ARG A 117 -1.53 15.21 -15.73
N PRO A 118 -2.78 15.40 -16.15
CA PRO A 118 -3.09 16.26 -17.27
C PRO A 118 -2.51 17.65 -17.03
N PRO A 119 -2.05 18.37 -18.08
CA PRO A 119 -1.74 19.78 -17.95
C PRO A 119 -2.94 20.49 -17.32
N ALA A 120 -2.66 21.40 -16.37
CA ALA A 120 -3.73 22.14 -15.71
C ALA A 120 -4.58 22.81 -16.79
N GLU A 121 -5.91 22.63 -16.71
CA GLU A 121 -6.81 23.44 -17.51
C GLU A 121 -6.46 24.91 -17.22
N PRO A 122 -6.28 25.75 -18.26
CA PRO A 122 -6.07 27.16 -18.06
C PRO A 122 -7.17 27.66 -17.14
N ASP A 123 -6.81 28.45 -16.11
CA ASP A 123 -7.82 29.13 -15.31
C ASP A 123 -8.80 29.77 -16.29
N LEU A 124 -10.07 29.36 -16.22
CA LEU A 124 -11.13 30.03 -16.95
C LEU A 124 -10.95 31.51 -16.68
N ALA A 125 -10.88 32.33 -17.73
CA ALA A 125 -10.72 33.77 -17.61
C ALA A 125 -11.77 34.25 -16.61
N VAL A 126 -11.34 34.47 -15.36
CA VAL A 126 -12.22 34.94 -14.31
C VAL A 126 -12.62 36.32 -14.80
N GLU A 127 -13.90 36.48 -15.14
CA GLU A 127 -14.40 37.79 -15.51
C GLU A 127 -13.94 38.77 -14.43
N PRO A 128 -13.18 39.81 -14.80
CA PRO A 128 -12.71 40.77 -13.83
C PRO A 128 -13.92 41.31 -13.08
N PRO A 129 -13.84 41.43 -11.73
CA PRO A 129 -14.99 41.88 -10.94
C PRO A 129 -15.52 43.20 -11.53
N PRO A 130 -16.86 43.35 -11.61
CA PRO A 130 -17.46 44.50 -12.29
C PRO A 130 -16.92 45.80 -11.68
N SER A 131 -16.51 46.72 -12.55
CA SER A 131 -15.92 47.98 -12.11
C SER A 131 -16.92 48.79 -11.29
N PRO A 132 -16.46 49.67 -10.37
CA PRO A 132 -17.35 50.52 -9.57
C PRO A 132 -18.31 51.36 -10.42
N GLU A 133 -17.90 51.72 -11.64
CA GLU A 133 -18.73 52.44 -12.62
C GLU A 133 -19.84 51.57 -13.22
N MET A 134 -19.57 50.28 -13.45
CA MET A 134 -20.59 49.32 -13.88
C MET A 134 -21.64 49.12 -12.80
N LEU A 135 -21.23 49.04 -11.52
CA LEU A 135 -22.17 48.91 -10.39
C LEU A 135 -23.06 50.16 -10.23
N ARG A 136 -22.53 51.36 -10.50
CA ARG A 136 -23.33 52.60 -10.47
C ARG A 136 -24.40 52.68 -11.55
N ARG A 137 -24.19 52.04 -12.71
CA ARG A 137 -25.20 51.99 -13.78
C ARG A 137 -26.41 51.09 -13.45
N TRP A 138 -26.27 50.22 -12.45
CA TRP A 138 -27.31 49.29 -12.00
C TRP A 138 -28.03 49.78 -10.74
N GLY A 139 -27.63 50.93 -10.18
CA GLY A 139 -28.39 51.62 -9.15
C GLY A 139 -29.74 52.11 -9.71
N PRO A 140 -30.77 52.25 -8.86
CA PRO A 140 -32.09 52.69 -9.30
C PRO A 140 -31.98 54.00 -10.08
N ARG A 141 -32.56 54.04 -11.29
CA ARG A 141 -32.80 55.30 -12.00
C ARG A 141 -33.92 56.02 -11.25
N ASP A 142 -33.61 57.23 -10.80
CA ASP A 142 -34.57 58.18 -10.23
C ASP A 142 -35.83 58.32 -11.11
#